data_AF-A0A1Q9NRT3-F1
#
_entry.id   AF-A0A1Q9NRT3-F1
#
_cell.length_a   1.000
_cell.length_b   1.000
_cell.length_c   1.000
_cell.angle_alpha   90.00
_cell.angle_beta   90.00
_cell.angle_gamma   90.00
#
_symmetry.space_group_name_H-M   'P 1'
#
loop_
_entity.id
_entity.type
_entity.pdbx_description
1 polymer ?
#
loop_
_entity_poly.entity_id
_entity_poly.type
_entity_poly.pdbx_seq_one_letter_code
_entity_poly.pdbx_strand_id
1 'polypeptide(L)'
;MKIKYAVVLYIDLTTYNIMMVSTINNSRKIKSILVLKEAMLSSLYATKRLTSKHTGKDFEKWVNKISNLIDKAYSKYQKSKRDGSADFTIIVDIEKNIRKWHFQIVRIWLKSWGINVKKRIRNSQANQDYFNQLLDIAGAIQRDFACRYYWFPSVIEYNYFDDVDEIINIMHEDLPSLDFIEITRPFIQEMTMWFTLFHIPVYKCKQYFWYFLIECRPYLDWIYNGGSRGVNSKGDSISRKWDTVDCKFTFDRKSSNIDVALGGPPGRLKIDLLLSNFIRKLLMKLKDKL
;
A
#
# COMPACT_ATOMS: atom_id res chain seq x y z
N MET A 1 33.46 40.57 -51.86
CA MET A 1 32.09 40.77 -51.33
C MET A 1 31.39 39.42 -51.17
N LYS A 2 31.39 38.83 -49.96
CA LYS A 2 30.61 37.63 -49.60
C LYS A 2 30.26 37.72 -48.11
N ILE A 3 29.05 38.19 -47.80
CA ILE A 3 28.45 38.05 -46.47
C ILE A 3 27.57 36.81 -46.56
N LYS A 4 27.99 35.73 -45.88
CA LYS A 4 27.19 34.50 -45.73
C LYS A 4 26.14 34.74 -44.64
N TYR A 5 24.90 34.44 -44.98
CA TYR A 5 23.74 34.42 -44.09
C TYR A 5 24.02 33.51 -42.88
N ALA A 6 24.17 34.11 -41.70
CA ALA A 6 23.95 33.42 -40.44
C ALA A 6 22.46 33.55 -40.11
N VAL A 7 21.67 32.54 -40.49
CA VAL A 7 20.33 32.36 -39.95
C VAL A 7 20.52 31.93 -38.49
N VAL A 8 20.47 32.91 -37.60
CA VAL A 8 20.45 32.68 -36.16
C VAL A 8 19.09 32.06 -35.84
N LEU A 9 19.07 30.73 -35.67
CA LEU A 9 17.98 30.00 -35.03
C LEU A 9 17.93 30.45 -33.56
N TYR A 10 17.23 31.56 -33.32
CA TYR A 10 16.75 31.94 -31.99
C TYR A 10 15.62 30.96 -31.64
N ILE A 11 15.99 29.74 -31.24
CA ILE A 11 15.06 28.91 -30.48
C ILE A 11 14.94 29.62 -29.12
N ASP A 12 13.81 30.28 -28.92
CA ASP A 12 13.47 30.97 -27.69
C ASP A 12 13.66 30.00 -26.52
N LEU A 13 14.68 30.27 -25.70
CA LEU A 13 15.03 29.49 -24.50
C LEU A 13 13.81 29.35 -23.56
N THR A 14 12.85 30.27 -23.65
CA THR A 14 11.57 30.21 -22.94
C THR A 14 10.72 29.05 -23.44
N THR A 15 10.59 28.84 -24.75
CA THR A 15 9.84 27.71 -25.33
C THR A 15 10.48 26.36 -25.01
N TYR A 16 11.82 26.27 -25.07
CA TYR A 16 12.54 25.05 -24.72
C TYR A 16 12.38 24.68 -23.23
N ASN A 17 12.47 25.68 -22.34
CA ASN A 17 12.23 25.47 -20.91
C ASN A 17 10.78 25.06 -20.61
N ILE A 18 9.79 25.65 -21.30
CA ILE A 18 8.38 25.27 -21.16
C ILE A 18 8.16 23.82 -21.62
N MET A 19 8.74 23.41 -22.76
CA MET A 19 8.64 22.02 -23.27
C MET A 19 9.33 21.00 -22.38
N MET A 20 10.47 21.34 -21.80
CA MET A 20 11.19 20.47 -20.86
C MET A 20 10.41 20.31 -19.54
N VAL A 21 9.87 21.41 -19.00
CA VAL A 21 9.05 21.38 -17.79
C VAL A 21 7.74 20.62 -18.02
N SER A 22 7.08 20.79 -19.17
CA SER A 22 5.87 20.03 -19.50
C SER A 22 6.16 18.53 -19.67
N THR A 23 7.26 18.17 -20.32
CA THR A 23 7.68 16.76 -20.49
C THR A 23 8.03 16.11 -19.14
N ILE A 24 8.77 16.81 -18.27
CA ILE A 24 9.12 16.34 -16.93
C ILE A 24 7.86 16.18 -16.06
N ASN A 25 6.93 17.14 -16.15
CA ASN A 25 5.68 17.08 -15.40
C ASN A 25 4.82 15.91 -15.87
N ASN A 26 4.62 15.73 -17.18
CA ASN A 26 3.88 14.60 -17.77
C ASN A 26 4.48 13.25 -17.38
N SER A 27 5.82 13.12 -17.44
CA SER A 27 6.52 11.91 -16.99
C SER A 27 6.25 11.59 -15.50
N ARG A 28 6.24 12.62 -14.64
CA ARG A 28 5.90 12.47 -13.21
C ARG A 28 4.42 12.10 -13.00
N LYS A 29 3.48 12.67 -13.77
CA LYS A 29 2.04 12.36 -13.67
C LYS A 29 1.77 10.88 -13.95
N ILE A 30 2.25 10.42 -15.10
CA ILE A 30 2.10 9.03 -15.55
C ILE A 30 2.70 8.08 -14.52
N LYS A 31 3.88 8.44 -13.99
CA LYS A 31 4.52 7.63 -12.94
C LYS A 31 3.64 7.52 -11.68
N SER A 32 3.08 8.62 -11.20
CA SER A 32 2.23 8.63 -10.00
C SER A 32 0.98 7.76 -10.15
N ILE A 33 0.26 7.83 -11.29
CA ILE A 33 -0.97 7.05 -11.47
C ILE A 33 -0.68 5.55 -11.52
N LEU A 34 0.43 5.16 -12.16
CA LEU A 34 0.88 3.77 -12.21
C LEU A 34 1.28 3.25 -10.82
N VAL A 35 1.90 4.10 -10.00
CA VAL A 35 2.24 3.80 -8.60
C VAL A 35 1.00 3.55 -7.76
N LEU A 36 -0.03 4.41 -7.86
CA LEU A 36 -1.29 4.25 -7.14
C LEU A 36 -2.02 2.97 -7.55
N LYS A 37 -2.05 2.68 -8.86
CA LYS A 37 -2.59 1.44 -9.41
C LYS A 37 -1.90 0.20 -8.84
N GLU A 38 -0.56 0.19 -8.82
CA GLU A 38 0.21 -0.94 -8.28
C GLU A 38 0.01 -1.11 -6.77
N ALA A 39 -0.11 -0.01 -6.03
CA ALA A 39 -0.42 -0.03 -4.60
C ALA A 39 -1.79 -0.67 -4.32
N MET A 40 -2.82 -0.30 -5.08
CA MET A 40 -4.16 -0.89 -4.99
C MET A 40 -4.15 -2.39 -5.27
N LEU A 41 -3.56 -2.81 -6.40
CA LEU A 41 -3.44 -4.23 -6.74
C LEU A 41 -2.69 -4.99 -5.65
N SER A 42 -1.58 -4.44 -5.17
CA SER A 42 -0.78 -5.05 -4.10
C SER A 42 -1.59 -5.22 -2.81
N SER A 43 -2.43 -4.23 -2.44
CA SER A 43 -3.32 -4.32 -1.28
C SER A 43 -4.35 -5.46 -1.42
N LEU A 44 -5.00 -5.59 -2.58
CA LEU A 44 -5.98 -6.64 -2.82
C LEU A 44 -5.34 -8.03 -2.79
N TYR A 45 -4.17 -8.20 -3.42
CA TYR A 45 -3.46 -9.48 -3.39
C TYR A 45 -2.88 -9.80 -2.01
N ALA A 46 -2.42 -8.80 -1.25
CA ALA A 46 -2.04 -8.98 0.14
C ALA A 46 -3.23 -9.48 0.97
N THR A 47 -4.42 -8.90 0.75
CA THR A 47 -5.66 -9.36 1.40
C THR A 47 -5.96 -10.81 1.03
N LYS A 48 -5.90 -11.17 -0.26
CA LYS A 48 -6.08 -12.56 -0.74
C LYS A 48 -5.16 -13.54 -0.02
N ARG A 49 -3.87 -13.21 0.10
CA ARG A 49 -2.85 -14.07 0.73
C ARG A 49 -2.98 -14.15 2.25
N LEU A 50 -3.29 -13.03 2.92
CA LEU A 50 -3.49 -13.03 4.36
C LEU A 50 -4.73 -13.86 4.70
N THR A 51 -5.82 -13.66 3.98
CA THR A 51 -7.07 -14.39 4.19
C THR A 51 -6.91 -15.89 3.92
N SER A 52 -6.11 -16.30 2.92
CA SER A 52 -5.84 -17.73 2.67
C SER A 52 -5.04 -18.44 3.77
N LYS A 53 -4.41 -17.70 4.69
CA LYS A 53 -3.75 -18.29 5.88
C LYS A 53 -4.74 -18.67 6.97
N HIS A 54 -5.97 -18.16 6.93
CA HIS A 54 -7.02 -18.53 7.88
C HIS A 54 -7.62 -19.88 7.47
N THR A 55 -7.40 -20.91 8.28
CA THR A 55 -7.86 -22.28 8.04
C THR A 55 -9.12 -22.58 8.84
N GLY A 56 -10.07 -23.31 8.25
CA GLY A 56 -11.28 -23.79 8.93
C GLY A 56 -12.56 -23.56 8.12
N LYS A 57 -13.58 -24.37 8.40
CA LYS A 57 -14.86 -24.36 7.66
C LYS A 57 -15.57 -22.99 7.72
N ASP A 58 -15.43 -22.27 8.85
CA ASP A 58 -16.06 -20.96 9.04
C ASP A 58 -15.44 -19.85 8.17
N PHE A 59 -14.19 -20.02 7.75
CA PHE A 59 -13.45 -19.05 6.94
C PHE A 59 -13.53 -19.34 5.44
N GLU A 60 -13.64 -20.61 5.07
CA GLU A 60 -13.60 -21.10 3.68
C GLU A 60 -14.52 -20.32 2.74
N LYS A 61 -15.77 -20.10 3.16
CA LYS A 61 -16.75 -19.31 2.40
C LYS A 61 -16.23 -17.92 2.04
N TRP A 62 -15.57 -17.23 2.96
CA TRP A 62 -15.10 -15.86 2.78
C TRP A 62 -13.79 -15.81 2.01
N VAL A 63 -12.87 -16.74 2.29
CA VAL A 63 -11.61 -16.89 1.55
C VAL A 63 -11.91 -17.16 0.06
N ASN A 64 -12.81 -18.08 -0.23
CA ASN A 64 -13.22 -18.40 -1.61
C ASN A 64 -13.89 -17.20 -2.29
N LYS A 65 -14.76 -16.46 -1.58
CA LYS A 65 -15.38 -15.24 -2.12
C LYS A 65 -14.33 -14.17 -2.49
N ILE A 66 -13.37 -13.92 -1.62
CA ILE A 66 -12.29 -12.95 -1.85
C ILE A 66 -11.43 -13.38 -3.05
N SER A 67 -10.97 -14.64 -3.05
CA SER A 67 -10.13 -15.18 -4.13
C SER A 67 -10.84 -15.08 -5.47
N ASN A 68 -12.06 -15.62 -5.57
CA ASN A 68 -12.81 -15.67 -6.81
C ASN A 68 -13.14 -14.28 -7.34
N LEU A 69 -13.47 -13.32 -6.46
CA LEU A 69 -13.80 -11.95 -6.89
C LEU A 69 -12.56 -11.24 -7.45
N ILE A 70 -11.41 -11.35 -6.78
CA ILE A 70 -10.15 -10.77 -7.25
C ILE A 70 -9.74 -11.39 -8.60
N ASP A 71 -9.77 -12.72 -8.72
CA ASP A 71 -9.33 -13.40 -9.93
C ASP A 71 -10.25 -13.07 -11.13
N LYS A 72 -11.57 -12.99 -10.87
CA LYS A 72 -12.55 -12.58 -11.88
C LYS A 72 -12.37 -11.12 -12.31
N ALA A 73 -12.19 -10.20 -11.36
CA ALA A 73 -11.98 -8.79 -11.67
C ALA A 73 -10.67 -8.57 -12.44
N TYR A 74 -9.59 -9.23 -12.03
CA TYR A 74 -8.31 -9.18 -12.73
C TYR A 74 -8.41 -9.75 -14.14
N SER A 75 -9.09 -10.88 -14.32
CA SER A 75 -9.31 -11.47 -15.65
C SER A 75 -10.11 -10.54 -16.57
N LYS A 76 -11.13 -9.86 -16.04
CA LYS A 76 -11.91 -8.86 -16.77
C LYS A 76 -11.06 -7.64 -17.15
N TYR A 77 -10.26 -7.11 -16.23
CA TYR A 77 -9.32 -6.03 -16.49
C TYR A 77 -8.29 -6.41 -17.56
N GLN A 78 -7.70 -7.61 -17.49
CA GLN A 78 -6.78 -8.07 -18.52
C GLN A 78 -7.45 -8.23 -19.89
N LYS A 79 -8.74 -8.60 -19.91
CA LYS A 79 -9.52 -8.62 -21.15
C LYS A 79 -9.72 -7.20 -21.70
N SER A 80 -10.14 -6.24 -20.88
CA SER A 80 -10.35 -4.85 -21.33
C SER A 80 -9.07 -4.23 -21.88
N LYS A 81 -7.91 -4.52 -21.28
CA LYS A 81 -6.60 -4.17 -21.84
C LYS A 81 -6.34 -4.76 -23.23
N ARG A 82 -6.65 -6.03 -23.46
CA ARG A 82 -6.48 -6.69 -24.77
C ARG A 82 -7.43 -6.12 -25.82
N ASP A 83 -8.62 -5.71 -25.39
CA ASP A 83 -9.65 -5.11 -26.25
C ASP A 83 -9.37 -3.61 -26.53
N GLY A 84 -8.24 -3.06 -26.08
CA GLY A 84 -7.84 -1.66 -26.31
C GLY A 84 -8.59 -0.63 -25.46
N SER A 85 -9.37 -1.07 -24.47
CA SER A 85 -10.18 -0.24 -23.57
C SER A 85 -9.80 -0.52 -22.12
N ALA A 86 -8.53 -0.26 -21.77
CA ALA A 86 -8.01 -0.56 -20.45
C ALA A 86 -8.79 0.17 -19.36
N ASP A 87 -9.53 -0.59 -18.56
CA ASP A 87 -10.45 -0.07 -17.54
C ASP A 87 -10.13 -0.64 -16.16
N PHE A 88 -9.40 0.13 -15.35
CA PHE A 88 -9.01 -0.25 -14.01
C PHE A 88 -10.13 -0.07 -12.98
N THR A 89 -11.22 0.63 -13.31
CA THR A 89 -12.36 0.82 -12.39
C THR A 89 -12.97 -0.52 -11.96
N ILE A 90 -12.88 -1.55 -12.83
CA ILE A 90 -13.23 -2.95 -12.54
C ILE A 90 -12.54 -3.47 -11.26
N ILE A 91 -11.30 -3.06 -11.00
CA ILE A 91 -10.53 -3.44 -9.82
C ILE A 91 -10.93 -2.59 -8.61
N VAL A 92 -11.13 -1.29 -8.81
CA VAL A 92 -11.54 -0.37 -7.74
C VAL A 92 -12.90 -0.75 -7.18
N ASP A 93 -13.86 -1.11 -8.03
CA ASP A 93 -15.24 -1.44 -7.65
C ASP A 93 -15.35 -2.66 -6.72
N ILE A 94 -14.41 -3.61 -6.82
CA ILE A 94 -14.43 -4.79 -5.96
C ILE A 94 -13.82 -4.53 -4.58
N GLU A 95 -13.02 -3.49 -4.41
CA GLU A 95 -12.26 -3.23 -3.19
C GLU A 95 -13.16 -3.20 -1.95
N LYS A 96 -14.30 -2.51 -2.05
CA LYS A 96 -15.23 -2.33 -0.93
C LYS A 96 -15.75 -3.66 -0.41
N ASN A 97 -16.00 -4.60 -1.33
CA ASN A 97 -16.47 -5.94 -1.00
C ASN A 97 -15.35 -6.77 -0.38
N ILE A 98 -14.14 -6.70 -0.93
CA ILE A 98 -12.96 -7.38 -0.40
C ILE A 98 -12.68 -6.93 1.04
N ARG A 99 -12.66 -5.61 1.30
CA ARG A 99 -12.47 -5.06 2.65
C ARG A 99 -13.55 -5.51 3.62
N LYS A 100 -14.82 -5.50 3.18
CA LYS A 100 -15.95 -5.97 3.99
C LYS A 100 -15.79 -7.45 4.38
N TRP A 101 -15.37 -8.30 3.45
CA TRP A 101 -15.20 -9.73 3.70
C TRP A 101 -13.95 -10.05 4.51
N HIS A 102 -12.84 -9.34 4.29
CA HIS A 102 -11.66 -9.47 5.14
C HIS A 102 -11.98 -9.08 6.59
N PHE A 103 -12.70 -7.98 6.80
CA PHE A 103 -13.19 -7.61 8.13
C PHE A 103 -14.10 -8.69 8.74
N GLN A 104 -14.91 -9.37 7.93
CA GLN A 104 -15.75 -10.46 8.40
C GLN A 104 -14.93 -11.66 8.89
N ILE A 105 -13.84 -12.00 8.21
CA ILE A 105 -12.88 -13.04 8.65
C ILE A 105 -12.31 -12.66 10.02
N VAL A 106 -11.81 -11.43 10.17
CA VAL A 106 -11.27 -10.92 11.44
C VAL A 106 -12.31 -10.98 12.56
N ARG A 107 -13.58 -10.66 12.28
CA ARG A 107 -14.66 -10.76 13.27
C ARG A 107 -14.95 -12.20 13.69
N ILE A 108 -14.97 -13.14 12.75
CA ILE A 108 -15.16 -14.57 13.07
C ILE A 108 -14.03 -15.04 13.98
N TRP A 109 -12.80 -14.64 13.66
CA TRP A 109 -11.64 -14.94 14.47
C TRP A 109 -11.75 -14.34 15.88
N LEU A 110 -11.99 -13.03 16.01
CA LEU A 110 -12.16 -12.40 17.33
C LEU A 110 -13.30 -13.03 18.15
N LYS A 111 -14.40 -13.41 17.50
CA LYS A 111 -15.54 -14.06 18.16
C LYS A 111 -15.18 -15.43 18.74
N SER A 112 -14.32 -16.22 18.08
CA SER A 112 -13.89 -17.52 18.63
C SER A 112 -13.06 -17.38 19.90
N TRP A 113 -12.50 -16.19 20.15
CA TRP A 113 -11.81 -15.81 21.38
C TRP A 113 -12.69 -15.04 22.37
N GLY A 114 -14.02 -15.07 22.18
CA GLY A 114 -14.97 -14.38 23.08
C GLY A 114 -15.06 -12.86 22.87
N ILE A 115 -14.37 -12.29 21.88
CA ILE A 115 -14.38 -10.84 21.60
C ILE A 115 -15.44 -10.53 20.55
N ASN A 116 -16.54 -9.90 20.98
CA ASN A 116 -17.69 -9.63 20.11
C ASN A 116 -17.63 -8.25 19.43
N VAL A 117 -16.99 -8.18 18.25
CA VAL A 117 -17.01 -6.97 17.39
C VAL A 117 -18.24 -6.99 16.48
N LYS A 118 -19.19 -6.07 16.69
CA LYS A 118 -20.45 -6.02 15.92
C LYS A 118 -20.28 -5.44 14.50
N LYS A 119 -19.55 -4.33 14.37
CA LYS A 119 -19.33 -3.64 13.08
C LYS A 119 -18.13 -2.71 13.18
N ARG A 120 -17.65 -2.22 12.03
CA ARG A 120 -16.70 -1.11 11.99
C ARG A 120 -17.45 0.19 12.32
N ILE A 121 -16.98 0.94 13.32
CA ILE A 121 -17.52 2.24 13.74
C ILE A 121 -16.52 3.32 13.34
N ARG A 122 -16.85 4.18 12.37
CA ARG A 122 -15.94 5.23 11.86
C ARG A 122 -16.07 6.59 12.55
N ASN A 123 -16.92 6.68 13.57
CA ASN A 123 -17.14 7.91 14.33
C ASN A 123 -16.30 7.87 15.61
N SER A 124 -15.31 8.77 15.71
CA SER A 124 -14.41 8.88 16.86
C SER A 124 -15.10 9.31 18.17
N GLN A 125 -16.30 9.89 18.08
CA GLN A 125 -17.10 10.32 19.24
C GLN A 125 -18.05 9.23 19.76
N ALA A 126 -18.24 8.15 19.00
CA ALA A 126 -19.10 7.06 19.44
C ALA A 126 -18.41 6.22 20.52
N ASN A 127 -19.17 5.55 21.38
CA ASN A 127 -18.62 4.51 22.24
C ASN A 127 -18.12 3.35 21.37
N GLN A 128 -16.81 3.13 21.33
CA GLN A 128 -16.15 2.16 20.47
C GLN A 128 -15.55 1.03 21.30
N ASP A 129 -15.67 -0.21 20.81
CA ASP A 129 -14.89 -1.33 21.35
C ASP A 129 -13.38 -1.13 21.09
N TYR A 130 -12.57 -1.85 21.86
CA TYR A 130 -11.11 -1.74 21.82
C TYR A 130 -10.51 -1.92 20.42
N PHE A 131 -11.04 -2.87 19.64
CA PHE A 131 -10.58 -3.15 18.29
C PHE A 131 -10.88 -2.00 17.32
N ASN A 132 -12.07 -1.40 17.41
CA ASN A 132 -12.42 -0.21 16.63
C ASN A 132 -11.54 1.00 16.98
N GLN A 133 -11.24 1.22 18.27
CA GLN A 133 -10.32 2.28 18.70
C GLN A 133 -8.92 2.08 18.09
N LEU A 134 -8.40 0.85 18.12
CA LEU A 134 -7.10 0.54 17.53
C LEU A 134 -7.10 0.74 16.01
N LEU A 135 -8.19 0.42 15.29
CA LEU A 135 -8.30 0.66 13.86
C LEU A 135 -8.33 2.16 13.50
N ASP A 136 -8.95 3.01 14.33
CA ASP A 136 -8.93 4.47 14.15
C ASP A 136 -7.50 5.02 14.34
N ILE A 137 -6.82 4.56 15.39
CA ILE A 137 -5.41 4.93 15.68
C ILE A 137 -4.49 4.49 14.55
N ALA A 138 -4.58 3.23 14.14
CA ALA A 138 -3.85 2.67 13.01
C ALA A 138 -4.06 3.49 11.74
N GLY A 139 -5.32 3.79 11.41
CA GLY A 139 -5.67 4.61 10.26
C GLY A 139 -5.06 6.01 10.33
N ALA A 140 -5.09 6.66 11.49
CA ALA A 140 -4.45 7.97 11.69
C ALA A 140 -2.93 7.92 11.48
N ILE A 141 -2.26 6.89 12.01
CA ILE A 141 -0.82 6.69 11.84
C ILE A 141 -0.46 6.43 10.37
N GLN A 142 -1.25 5.60 9.65
CA GLN A 142 -1.05 5.39 8.21
C GLN A 142 -1.13 6.70 7.42
N ARG A 143 -2.13 7.55 7.72
CA ARG A 143 -2.28 8.85 7.06
C ARG A 143 -1.09 9.77 7.32
N ASP A 144 -0.69 9.94 8.58
CA ASP A 144 0.46 10.77 8.95
C ASP A 144 1.75 10.27 8.29
N PHE A 145 1.98 8.95 8.30
CA PHE A 145 3.12 8.34 7.62
C PHE A 145 3.10 8.59 6.11
N ALA A 146 1.96 8.40 5.46
CA ALA A 146 1.81 8.61 4.02
C ALA A 146 2.11 10.06 3.62
N CYS A 147 1.49 11.03 4.30
CA CYS A 147 1.70 12.45 4.04
C CYS A 147 3.15 12.89 4.28
N ARG A 148 3.83 12.28 5.27
CA ARG A 148 5.22 12.63 5.59
C ARG A 148 6.23 12.10 4.57
N TYR A 149 6.04 10.88 4.08
CA TYR A 149 7.07 10.18 3.30
C TYR A 149 6.74 10.00 1.81
N TYR A 150 5.47 10.07 1.42
CA TYR A 150 5.02 9.81 0.05
C TYR A 150 4.05 10.90 -0.40
N TRP A 151 4.62 12.00 -0.85
CA TRP A 151 3.84 13.09 -1.40
C TRP A 151 3.34 12.72 -2.81
N PHE A 152 2.06 12.96 -3.04
CA PHE A 152 1.44 12.91 -4.37
C PHE A 152 0.70 14.22 -4.58
N PRO A 153 0.75 14.83 -5.78
CA PRO A 153 -0.10 15.97 -6.07
C PRO A 153 -1.58 15.58 -6.00
N SER A 154 -2.48 16.52 -5.71
CA SER A 154 -3.91 16.26 -5.77
C SER A 154 -4.39 16.06 -7.21
N VAL A 155 -5.57 15.46 -7.37
CA VAL A 155 -6.17 15.25 -8.70
C VAL A 155 -6.46 16.56 -9.41
N ILE A 156 -6.91 17.58 -8.66
CA ILE A 156 -7.17 18.92 -9.19
C ILE A 156 -5.89 19.56 -9.72
N GLU A 157 -4.77 19.42 -9.00
CA GLU A 157 -3.50 20.03 -9.39
C GLU A 157 -2.90 19.38 -10.64
N TYR A 158 -3.09 18.07 -10.83
CA TYR A 158 -2.34 17.32 -11.85
C TYR A 158 -3.18 16.75 -12.98
N ASN A 159 -4.52 16.73 -12.89
CA ASN A 159 -5.41 16.07 -13.87
C ASN A 159 -4.82 14.75 -14.40
N TYR A 160 -4.72 13.76 -13.52
CA TYR A 160 -3.99 12.51 -13.77
C TYR A 160 -4.44 11.73 -15.02
N PHE A 161 -5.62 12.04 -15.56
CA PHE A 161 -6.30 11.25 -16.59
C PHE A 161 -5.91 11.63 -18.02
N ASP A 162 -5.33 12.81 -18.25
CA ASP A 162 -5.07 13.30 -19.62
C ASP A 162 -3.93 12.55 -20.33
N ASP A 163 -3.04 11.92 -19.57
CA ASP A 163 -1.77 11.37 -20.08
C ASP A 163 -1.70 9.82 -20.02
N VAL A 164 -2.80 9.13 -19.75
CA VAL A 164 -2.86 7.65 -19.69
C VAL A 164 -4.02 7.10 -20.52
N ASP A 165 -3.70 6.14 -21.39
CA ASP A 165 -4.67 5.37 -22.19
C ASP A 165 -5.49 4.35 -21.36
N GLU A 166 -5.66 4.60 -20.06
CA GLU A 166 -6.29 3.70 -19.10
C GLU A 166 -7.19 4.48 -18.14
N ILE A 167 -8.43 4.00 -17.95
CA ILE A 167 -9.39 4.59 -17.02
C ILE A 167 -9.02 4.16 -15.60
N ILE A 168 -8.52 5.08 -14.78
CA ILE A 168 -8.08 4.82 -13.39
C ILE A 168 -8.71 5.81 -12.42
N ASN A 169 -9.69 5.38 -11.61
CA ASN A 169 -10.28 6.25 -10.57
C ASN A 169 -9.41 6.26 -9.29
N ILE A 170 -8.97 7.46 -8.90
CA ILE A 170 -8.32 7.71 -7.60
C ILE A 170 -9.44 7.91 -6.56
N MET A 171 -9.39 7.21 -5.42
CA MET A 171 -10.49 7.25 -4.46
C MET A 171 -10.40 8.46 -3.52
N HIS A 172 -9.18 8.95 -3.25
CA HIS A 172 -8.93 10.11 -2.40
C HIS A 172 -8.32 11.23 -3.24
N GLU A 173 -9.16 11.93 -4.00
CA GLU A 173 -8.73 12.94 -4.98
C GLU A 173 -7.85 14.05 -4.38
N ASP A 174 -8.18 14.50 -3.17
CA ASP A 174 -7.43 15.54 -2.46
C ASP A 174 -6.17 15.02 -1.75
N LEU A 175 -6.08 13.70 -1.54
CA LEU A 175 -4.97 13.10 -0.80
C LEU A 175 -4.61 11.70 -1.34
N PRO A 176 -4.02 11.60 -2.55
CA PRO A 176 -3.74 10.30 -3.17
C PRO A 176 -2.68 9.48 -2.42
N SER A 177 -1.90 10.10 -1.54
CA SER A 177 -1.02 9.38 -0.60
C SER A 177 -1.79 8.38 0.27
N LEU A 178 -3.08 8.62 0.52
CA LEU A 178 -3.95 7.65 1.20
C LEU A 178 -4.15 6.39 0.37
N ASP A 179 -4.45 6.54 -0.93
CA ASP A 179 -4.59 5.40 -1.84
C ASP A 179 -3.29 4.61 -1.96
N PHE A 180 -2.15 5.29 -1.93
CA PHE A 180 -0.85 4.63 -1.90
C PHE A 180 -0.65 3.79 -0.63
N ILE A 181 -0.89 4.35 0.55
CA ILE A 181 -0.61 3.64 1.82
C ILE A 181 -1.59 2.50 2.09
N GLU A 182 -2.69 2.40 1.34
CA GLU A 182 -3.66 1.30 1.43
C GLU A 182 -3.04 -0.08 1.25
N ILE A 183 -1.89 -0.18 0.60
CA ILE A 183 -1.10 -1.42 0.51
C ILE A 183 -0.78 -2.04 1.88
N THR A 184 -0.65 -1.21 2.91
CA THR A 184 -0.32 -1.65 4.27
C THR A 184 -1.54 -2.01 5.12
N ARG A 185 -2.76 -1.62 4.68
CA ARG A 185 -3.99 -1.77 5.48
C ARG A 185 -4.30 -3.21 5.87
N PRO A 186 -4.23 -4.22 4.97
CA PRO A 186 -4.57 -5.59 5.35
C PRO A 186 -3.71 -6.10 6.50
N PHE A 187 -2.41 -5.79 6.48
CA PHE A 187 -1.47 -6.17 7.53
C PHE A 187 -1.74 -5.46 8.85
N ILE A 188 -2.06 -4.16 8.80
CA ILE A 188 -2.41 -3.38 9.98
C ILE A 188 -3.72 -3.87 10.62
N GLN A 189 -4.68 -4.34 9.82
CA GLN A 189 -5.89 -4.98 10.33
C GLN A 189 -5.58 -6.29 11.08
N GLU A 190 -4.70 -7.13 10.52
CA GLU A 190 -4.23 -8.34 11.19
C GLU A 190 -3.47 -8.00 12.49
N MET A 191 -2.57 -7.02 12.47
CA MET A 191 -1.89 -6.55 13.68
C MET A 191 -2.88 -6.06 14.74
N THR A 192 -3.90 -5.30 14.33
CA THR A 192 -4.93 -4.79 15.23
C THR A 192 -5.72 -5.93 15.86
N MET A 193 -6.03 -6.98 15.10
CA MET A 193 -6.65 -8.19 15.63
C MET A 193 -5.77 -8.83 16.71
N TRP A 194 -4.47 -9.02 16.44
CA TRP A 194 -3.55 -9.59 17.42
C TRP A 194 -3.39 -8.72 18.67
N PHE A 195 -3.28 -7.40 18.51
CA PHE A 195 -3.20 -6.47 19.64
C PHE A 195 -4.45 -6.50 20.52
N THR A 196 -5.62 -6.68 19.90
CA THR A 196 -6.87 -6.89 20.62
C THR A 196 -6.86 -8.21 21.39
N LEU A 197 -6.45 -9.32 20.77
CA LEU A 197 -6.40 -10.63 21.41
C LEU A 197 -5.46 -10.67 22.62
N PHE A 198 -4.32 -10.00 22.53
CA PHE A 198 -3.31 -9.98 23.60
C PHE A 198 -3.43 -8.77 24.53
N HIS A 199 -4.51 -7.97 24.42
CA HIS A 199 -4.74 -6.78 25.23
C HIS A 199 -3.52 -5.85 25.32
N ILE A 200 -2.79 -5.69 24.21
CA ILE A 200 -1.58 -4.85 24.18
C ILE A 200 -1.98 -3.41 24.46
N PRO A 201 -1.38 -2.70 25.44
CA PRO A 201 -1.76 -1.33 25.75
C PRO A 201 -1.66 -0.39 24.54
N VAL A 202 -2.64 0.51 24.40
CA VAL A 202 -2.77 1.44 23.25
C VAL A 202 -1.47 2.17 22.91
N TYR A 203 -0.75 2.66 23.93
CA TYR A 203 0.50 3.40 23.70
C TYR A 203 1.60 2.53 23.04
N LYS A 204 1.63 1.22 23.33
CA LYS A 204 2.54 0.27 22.66
C LYS A 204 2.05 -0.05 21.25
N CYS A 205 0.74 -0.21 21.04
CA CYS A 205 0.17 -0.42 19.71
C CYS A 205 0.58 0.70 18.74
N LYS A 206 0.52 1.97 19.19
CA LYS A 206 1.00 3.12 18.42
C LYS A 206 2.45 2.96 17.97
N GLN A 207 3.35 2.59 18.89
CA GLN A 207 4.77 2.36 18.58
C GLN A 207 4.94 1.23 17.57
N TYR A 208 4.22 0.11 17.74
CA TYR A 208 4.31 -1.02 16.82
C TYR A 208 3.78 -0.70 15.41
N PHE A 209 2.71 0.11 15.28
CA PHE A 209 2.24 0.56 13.97
C PHE A 209 3.29 1.43 13.27
N TRP A 210 3.94 2.33 14.00
CA TRP A 210 5.05 3.13 13.44
C TRP A 210 6.22 2.26 13.01
N TYR A 211 6.67 1.33 13.87
CA TYR A 211 7.76 0.41 13.53
C TYR A 211 7.42 -0.42 12.30
N PHE A 212 6.20 -0.95 12.23
CA PHE A 212 5.74 -1.68 11.07
C PHE A 212 5.84 -0.85 9.78
N LEU A 213 5.37 0.39 9.78
CA LEU A 213 5.43 1.26 8.59
C LEU A 213 6.86 1.64 8.20
N ILE A 214 7.74 1.89 9.18
CA ILE A 214 9.16 2.13 8.95
C ILE A 214 9.82 0.90 8.31
N GLU A 215 9.51 -0.31 8.79
CA GLU A 215 10.00 -1.57 8.20
C GLU A 215 9.43 -1.80 6.79
N CYS A 216 8.21 -1.32 6.51
CA CYS A 216 7.65 -1.35 5.15
C CYS A 216 8.31 -0.35 4.20
N ARG A 217 8.97 0.69 4.71
CA ARG A 217 9.48 1.82 3.91
C ARG A 217 10.36 1.40 2.74
N PRO A 218 11.35 0.49 2.86
CA PRO A 218 12.17 0.10 1.70
C PRO A 218 11.35 -0.44 0.53
N TYR A 219 10.24 -1.11 0.82
CA TYR A 219 9.35 -1.64 -0.19
C TYR A 219 8.39 -0.57 -0.74
N LEU A 220 7.81 0.24 0.14
CA LEU A 220 6.98 1.37 -0.27
C LEU A 220 7.79 2.34 -1.15
N ASP A 221 9.03 2.63 -0.79
CA ASP A 221 9.99 3.39 -1.60
C ASP A 221 10.20 2.75 -2.98
N TRP A 222 10.31 1.43 -3.07
CA TRP A 222 10.46 0.72 -4.34
C TRP A 222 9.22 0.88 -5.24
N ILE A 223 8.01 0.71 -4.70
CA ILE A 223 6.78 0.96 -5.48
C ILE A 223 6.71 2.43 -5.87
N TYR A 224 6.88 3.34 -4.92
CA TYR A 224 6.77 4.79 -5.13
C TYR A 224 7.72 5.29 -6.22
N ASN A 225 8.89 4.67 -6.35
CA ASN A 225 9.85 4.98 -7.40
C ASN A 225 9.63 4.20 -8.71
N GLY A 226 8.50 3.51 -8.87
CA GLY A 226 8.14 2.76 -10.08
C GLY A 226 9.04 1.55 -10.31
N GLY A 227 9.43 0.85 -9.24
CA GLY A 227 10.33 -0.30 -9.30
C GLY A 227 11.82 0.03 -9.30
N SER A 228 12.17 1.32 -9.18
CA SER A 228 13.55 1.79 -9.05
C SER A 228 13.99 1.89 -7.58
N ARG A 229 15.31 1.95 -7.34
CA ARG A 229 15.85 2.16 -5.98
C ARG A 229 15.33 3.49 -5.42
N GLY A 230 14.81 3.46 -4.19
CA GLY A 230 14.20 4.64 -3.59
C GLY A 230 15.18 5.69 -3.10
N VAL A 231 14.86 6.96 -3.36
CA VAL A 231 15.65 8.14 -2.93
C VAL A 231 15.52 8.36 -1.42
N ASN A 232 14.36 8.07 -0.84
CA ASN A 232 14.06 8.27 0.58
C ASN A 232 14.79 7.28 1.51
N SER A 233 15.26 6.15 1.00
CA SER A 233 15.95 5.12 1.78
C SER A 233 17.35 5.52 2.26
N LYS A 234 17.89 6.66 1.79
CA LYS A 234 19.25 7.14 2.10
C LYS A 234 19.33 8.27 3.11
N GLY A 235 18.21 8.85 3.55
CA GLY A 235 18.20 10.19 4.17
C GLY A 235 18.04 10.30 5.69
N ASP A 236 17.35 9.38 6.37
CA ASP A 236 16.99 9.65 7.77
C ASP A 236 17.95 8.98 8.77
N SER A 237 18.78 9.82 9.40
CA SER A 237 19.53 9.52 10.64
C SER A 237 18.63 9.11 11.81
N ILE A 238 17.30 9.17 11.66
CA ILE A 238 16.31 8.66 12.61
C ILE A 238 16.44 7.15 12.79
N SER A 239 16.82 6.37 11.74
CA SER A 239 17.03 4.93 11.92
C SER A 239 18.14 4.61 12.92
N ARG A 240 19.20 5.42 12.97
CA ARG A 240 20.33 5.23 13.91
C ARG A 240 20.00 5.56 15.36
N LYS A 241 18.97 6.37 15.62
CA LYS A 241 18.61 6.76 17.00
C LYS A 241 17.68 5.76 17.69
N TRP A 242 17.05 4.86 16.93
CA TRP A 242 16.19 3.78 17.45
C TRP A 242 16.89 2.42 17.49
N ASP A 243 18.12 2.32 16.96
CA ASP A 243 19.01 1.16 17.11
C ASP A 243 19.35 0.85 18.59
N THR A 244 19.06 1.76 19.52
CA THR A 244 19.26 1.58 20.97
C THR A 244 18.09 0.91 21.70
N VAL A 245 17.00 0.53 21.01
CA VAL A 245 15.90 -0.28 21.60
C VAL A 245 15.94 -1.71 21.05
N ASP A 246 16.97 -2.48 21.44
CA ASP A 246 17.10 -3.96 21.36
C ASP A 246 16.29 -4.71 20.27
N CYS A 247 16.35 -4.19 19.05
CA CYS A 247 15.71 -4.75 17.87
C CYS A 247 16.69 -4.66 16.70
N LYS A 248 17.81 -5.38 16.79
CA LYS A 248 18.72 -5.56 15.65
C LYS A 248 18.02 -6.38 14.57
N PHE A 249 17.50 -5.72 13.54
CA PHE A 249 16.98 -6.35 12.33
C PHE A 249 18.00 -6.18 11.20
N THR A 250 18.76 -7.23 10.88
CA THR A 250 19.65 -7.24 9.71
C THR A 250 18.91 -7.77 8.48
N PHE A 251 18.85 -6.95 7.44
CA PHE A 251 18.31 -7.30 6.12
C PHE A 251 19.35 -8.09 5.31
N ASP A 252 19.12 -9.37 5.04
CA ASP A 252 20.00 -10.17 4.18
C ASP A 252 19.68 -9.91 2.69
N ARG A 253 20.70 -9.41 1.97
CA ARG A 253 20.61 -8.88 0.60
C ARG A 253 20.69 -9.95 -0.51
N LYS A 254 20.93 -11.23 -0.20
CA LYS A 254 21.30 -12.26 -1.20
C LYS A 254 20.16 -13.01 -1.92
N SER A 255 18.88 -12.76 -1.62
CA SER A 255 17.74 -13.58 -2.13
C SER A 255 17.10 -13.09 -3.45
N SER A 256 17.87 -12.55 -4.40
CA SER A 256 17.35 -11.95 -5.66
C SER A 256 16.94 -12.93 -6.77
N ASN A 257 17.00 -14.25 -6.57
CA ASN A 257 16.87 -15.22 -7.67
C ASN A 257 15.60 -16.10 -7.65
N ILE A 258 14.59 -15.80 -6.83
CA ILE A 258 13.35 -16.64 -6.69
C ILE A 258 12.16 -16.05 -7.48
N ASP A 259 12.37 -15.00 -8.28
CA ASP A 259 11.32 -14.08 -8.74
C ASP A 259 10.49 -14.52 -9.98
N VAL A 260 10.62 -15.73 -10.52
CA VAL A 260 10.01 -16.08 -11.84
C VAL A 260 8.79 -17.04 -11.76
N ALA A 261 8.57 -17.77 -10.67
CA ALA A 261 7.63 -18.91 -10.69
C ALA A 261 6.14 -18.59 -10.44
N LEU A 262 5.76 -17.39 -9.98
CA LEU A 262 4.38 -17.11 -9.52
C LEU A 262 3.66 -15.95 -10.24
N GLY A 263 4.15 -15.49 -11.40
CA GLY A 263 3.41 -14.58 -12.29
C GLY A 263 3.08 -13.19 -11.71
N GLY A 264 3.80 -12.72 -10.69
CA GLY A 264 3.72 -11.36 -10.15
C GLY A 264 5.05 -10.62 -10.29
N PRO A 265 5.05 -9.27 -10.31
CA PRO A 265 6.27 -8.49 -10.45
C PRO A 265 7.32 -8.83 -9.37
N PRO A 266 8.62 -8.82 -9.74
CA PRO A 266 9.74 -9.17 -8.87
C PRO A 266 9.80 -8.20 -7.69
N GLY A 267 9.34 -8.66 -6.53
CA GLY A 267 9.15 -7.82 -5.33
C GLY A 267 7.96 -8.22 -4.47
N ARG A 268 6.89 -8.78 -5.07
CA ARG A 268 5.65 -9.13 -4.33
C ARG A 268 5.84 -10.20 -3.24
N LEU A 269 6.66 -11.22 -3.49
CA LEU A 269 6.97 -12.30 -2.52
C LEU A 269 7.77 -11.81 -1.30
N LYS A 270 8.65 -10.82 -1.47
CA LYS A 270 9.56 -10.35 -0.40
C LYS A 270 8.83 -9.60 0.71
N ILE A 271 7.75 -8.91 0.36
CA ILE A 271 6.90 -8.18 1.31
C ILE A 271 6.20 -9.16 2.23
N ASP A 272 5.60 -10.21 1.66
CA ASP A 272 4.86 -11.17 2.47
C ASP A 272 5.78 -11.89 3.44
N LEU A 273 7.00 -12.21 3.00
CA LEU A 273 8.04 -12.76 3.86
C LEU A 273 8.47 -11.76 4.94
N LEU A 274 8.75 -10.51 4.59
CA LEU A 274 9.14 -9.48 5.56
C LEU A 274 8.02 -9.20 6.58
N LEU A 275 6.79 -9.00 6.13
CA LEU A 275 5.65 -8.66 6.97
C LEU A 275 5.16 -9.87 7.78
N SER A 276 5.17 -11.08 7.19
CA SER A 276 4.88 -12.31 7.94
C SER A 276 5.98 -12.60 8.96
N ASN A 277 7.25 -12.29 8.67
CA ASN A 277 8.35 -12.44 9.63
C ASN A 277 8.30 -11.38 10.73
N PHE A 278 7.94 -10.12 10.41
CA PHE A 278 7.74 -9.08 11.41
C PHE A 278 6.60 -9.46 12.34
N ILE A 279 5.43 -9.83 11.81
CA ILE A 279 4.28 -10.27 12.61
C ILE A 279 4.68 -11.51 13.42
N ARG A 280 5.34 -12.51 12.82
CA ARG A 280 5.79 -13.71 13.55
C ARG A 280 6.76 -13.38 14.68
N LYS A 281 7.75 -12.52 14.46
CA LYS A 281 8.71 -12.08 15.48
C LYS A 281 8.03 -11.29 16.59
N LEU A 282 7.10 -10.40 16.23
CA LEU A 282 6.30 -9.65 17.18
C LEU A 282 5.46 -10.62 18.03
N LEU A 283 4.79 -11.59 17.41
CA LEU A 283 4.01 -12.62 18.08
C LEU A 283 4.87 -13.50 19.00
N MET A 284 6.09 -13.88 18.58
CA MET A 284 7.01 -14.63 19.45
C MET A 284 7.39 -13.80 20.68
N LYS A 285 7.76 -12.52 20.52
CA LYS A 285 8.06 -11.61 21.65
C LYS A 285 6.86 -11.37 22.57
N LEU A 286 5.63 -11.45 22.04
CA LEU A 286 4.41 -11.31 22.83
C LEU A 286 4.06 -12.61 23.56
N LYS A 287 4.34 -13.76 22.95
CA LYS A 287 4.13 -15.09 23.55
C LYS A 287 4.99 -15.29 24.80
N ASP A 288 6.22 -14.78 24.80
CA ASP A 288 7.12 -14.88 25.97
C ASP A 288 6.68 -14.00 27.17
N LYS A 289 5.59 -13.23 27.03
CA LYS A 289 5.02 -12.39 28.10
C LYS A 289 3.67 -12.92 28.62
N LEU A 290 3.23 -14.07 28.12
CA LEU A 290 2.08 -14.84 28.59
C LEU A 290 2.59 -16.03 29.41
#